data_AF-A0A6P0UA19-F1
#
_entry.id   AF-A0A6P0UA19-F1
#
_cell.length_a   1.000
_cell.length_b   1.000
_cell.length_c   1.000
_cell.angle_alpha   90.00
_cell.angle_beta   90.00
_cell.angle_gamma   90.00
#
_symmetry.space_group_name_H-M   'P 1'
#
loop_
_entity.id
_entity.type
_entity.pdbx_description
1 polymer ?
#
loop_
_entity_poly.entity_id
_entity_poly.type
_entity_poly.pdbx_seq_one_letter_code
_entity_poly.pdbx_strand_id
1 'polypeptide(L)'
;MYEIMFGNHPEIKQQFNMTDQANGSQPARLATAIYSYATHIDDLDSLKSMVDKIAYRHVETHVTPEQYPIVGESLLQAMQDVLSEAVTEEIMAAWKEAYQILAQVFIQREEQIYSQKF
;
A
#
# COMPACT_ATOMS: atom_id res chain seq x y z
N MET A 1 6.95 2.98 9.15
CA MET A 1 6.54 3.13 7.74
C MET A 1 6.29 4.59 7.37
N TYR A 2 5.25 5.28 7.88
CA TYR A 2 5.02 6.69 7.49
C TYR A 2 6.15 7.65 7.84
N GLU A 3 6.79 7.48 9.00
CA GLU A 3 7.96 8.28 9.38
C GLU A 3 9.13 8.07 8.41
N ILE A 4 9.39 6.82 8.02
CA ILE A 4 10.40 6.45 7.01
C ILE A 4 10.04 7.08 5.66
N MET A 5 8.81 6.89 5.21
CA MET A 5 8.34 7.37 3.91
C MET A 5 8.43 8.90 3.82
N PHE A 6 8.02 9.64 4.84
CA PHE A 6 8.08 11.10 4.82
C PHE A 6 9.46 11.67 5.09
N GLY A 7 10.33 10.91 5.77
CA GLY A 7 11.74 11.25 5.90
C GLY A 7 12.47 11.13 4.56
N ASN A 8 12.21 10.07 3.81
CA ASN A 8 12.86 9.80 2.53
C ASN A 8 12.20 10.56 1.35
N HIS A 9 10.88 10.73 1.40
CA HIS A 9 10.03 11.30 0.34
C HIS A 9 9.09 12.38 0.90
N PRO A 10 9.63 13.55 1.31
CA PRO A 10 8.82 14.63 1.87
C PRO A 10 7.75 15.18 0.91
N GLU A 11 7.94 15.03 -0.41
CA GLU A 11 6.98 15.38 -1.45
C GLU A 11 5.65 14.64 -1.34
N ILE A 12 5.69 13.39 -0.85
CA ILE A 12 4.48 12.56 -0.70
C ILE A 12 3.61 13.06 0.45
N LYS A 13 4.20 13.73 1.45
CA LYS A 13 3.51 14.18 2.66
C LYS A 13 2.28 15.06 2.36
N GLN A 14 2.31 15.81 1.26
CA GLN A 14 1.21 16.70 0.86
C GLN A 14 -0.07 15.96 0.43
N GLN A 15 0.03 14.68 0.05
CA GLN A 15 -1.11 13.86 -0.36
C GLN A 15 -1.78 13.14 0.81
N PHE A 16 -1.15 13.18 2.00
CA PHE A 16 -1.67 12.54 3.20
C PHE A 16 -2.38 13.55 4.10
N ASN A 17 -3.56 13.18 4.61
CA ASN A 17 -4.22 13.94 5.65
C ASN A 17 -3.47 13.76 6.99
N MET A 18 -2.61 14.72 7.32
CA MET A 18 -1.79 14.70 8.53
C MET A 18 -2.62 14.72 9.83
N THR A 19 -3.87 15.21 9.78
CA THR A 19 -4.79 15.20 10.93
C THR A 19 -5.25 13.78 11.28
N ASP A 20 -5.42 12.91 10.27
CA ASP A 20 -5.78 11.50 10.47
C ASP A 20 -4.58 10.65 10.94
N GLN A 21 -3.35 11.12 10.68
CA GLN A 21 -2.12 10.43 11.07
C GLN A 21 -1.76 10.60 12.56
N ALA A 22 -2.09 11.73 13.17
CA ALA A 22 -1.80 12.00 14.58
C ALA A 22 -2.44 10.98 15.54
N ASN A 23 -3.46 10.24 15.10
CA ASN A 23 -4.16 9.23 15.89
C ASN A 23 -3.58 7.80 15.79
N GLY A 24 -2.42 7.59 15.14
CA GLY A 24 -1.67 6.31 15.18
C GLY A 24 -2.36 5.09 14.54
N SER A 25 -3.59 5.22 14.04
CA SER A 25 -4.40 4.10 13.53
C SER A 25 -4.04 3.66 12.10
N GLN A 26 -3.37 4.52 11.33
CA GLN A 26 -3.17 4.30 9.89
C GLN A 26 -2.11 3.25 9.52
N PRO A 27 -0.95 3.13 10.22
CA PRO A 27 -0.01 2.03 9.99
C PRO A 27 -0.67 0.66 10.15
N ALA A 28 -1.54 0.52 11.16
CA ALA A 28 -2.28 -0.71 11.43
C ALA A 28 -3.30 -1.02 10.32
N ARG A 29 -3.95 -0.01 9.72
CA ARG A 29 -4.88 -0.20 8.60
C ARG A 29 -4.17 -0.71 7.35
N LEU A 30 -3.00 -0.16 7.02
CA LEU A 30 -2.24 -0.60 5.85
C LEU A 30 -1.71 -2.03 6.03
N ALA A 31 -1.11 -2.32 7.19
CA ALA A 31 -0.67 -3.68 7.52
C ALA A 31 -1.84 -4.67 7.50
N THR A 32 -3.00 -4.29 8.06
CA THR A 32 -4.22 -5.11 8.02
C THR A 32 -4.74 -5.30 6.59
N ALA A 33 -4.67 -4.29 5.73
CA ALA A 33 -5.12 -4.40 4.34
C ALA A 33 -4.24 -5.37 3.54
N ILE A 34 -2.92 -5.29 3.71
CA ILE A 34 -1.98 -6.21 3.03
C ILE A 34 -2.12 -7.63 3.61
N TYR A 35 -2.27 -7.77 4.94
CA TYR A 35 -2.55 -9.06 5.57
C TYR A 35 -3.88 -9.65 5.11
N SER A 36 -4.94 -8.84 5.03
CA SER A 36 -6.25 -9.28 4.55
C SER A 36 -6.18 -9.70 3.08
N TYR A 37 -5.45 -8.94 2.25
CA TYR A 37 -5.21 -9.32 0.86
C TYR A 37 -4.42 -10.64 0.75
N ALA A 38 -3.32 -10.78 1.50
CA ALA A 38 -2.49 -11.98 1.50
C ALA A 38 -3.25 -13.22 2.02
N THR A 39 -4.17 -13.06 2.97
CA THR A 39 -4.97 -14.16 3.54
C THR A 39 -6.21 -14.51 2.73
N HIS A 40 -6.71 -13.61 1.88
CA HIS A 40 -7.90 -13.81 1.04
C HIS A 40 -7.57 -13.87 -0.46
N ILE A 41 -6.30 -14.10 -0.82
CA ILE A 41 -5.85 -14.16 -2.22
C ILE A 41 -6.63 -15.19 -3.07
N ASP A 42 -7.17 -16.22 -2.41
CA ASP A 42 -7.99 -17.28 -3.02
C ASP A 42 -9.48 -16.90 -3.17
N ASP A 43 -9.95 -15.83 -2.52
CA ASP A 43 -11.32 -15.31 -2.63
C ASP A 43 -11.36 -14.01 -3.45
N LEU A 44 -11.12 -14.18 -4.76
CA LEU A 44 -11.00 -13.09 -5.73
C LEU A 44 -12.25 -12.20 -5.81
N ASP A 45 -13.45 -12.71 -5.48
CA ASP A 45 -14.69 -11.94 -5.58
C ASP A 45 -14.90 -11.01 -4.39
N SER A 46 -14.53 -11.41 -3.17
CA SER A 46 -14.56 -10.49 -2.02
C SER A 46 -13.48 -9.40 -2.13
N LEU A 47 -12.33 -9.75 -2.70
CA LEU A 47 -11.26 -8.80 -2.98
C LEU A 47 -11.66 -7.72 -3.99
N LYS A 48 -12.45 -8.04 -5.02
CA LYS A 48 -12.88 -7.06 -6.04
C LYS A 48 -13.56 -5.84 -5.43
N SER A 49 -14.54 -6.02 -4.55
CA SER A 49 -15.29 -4.90 -3.94
C SER A 49 -14.39 -4.01 -3.09
N MET A 50 -13.46 -4.62 -2.34
CA MET A 50 -12.49 -3.88 -1.53
C MET A 50 -11.49 -3.11 -2.39
N VAL A 51 -10.92 -3.78 -3.39
CA VAL A 51 -9.99 -3.17 -4.36
C VAL A 51 -10.66 -1.99 -5.05
N ASP A 52 -11.92 -2.14 -5.46
CA ASP A 52 -12.63 -1.08 -6.16
C ASP A 52 -12.79 0.17 -5.29
N LYS A 53 -13.26 -0.03 -4.05
CA LYS A 53 -13.43 1.06 -3.08
C LYS A 53 -12.11 1.80 -2.80
N ILE A 54 -11.01 1.08 -2.67
CA ILE A 54 -9.69 1.66 -2.42
C ILE A 54 -9.16 2.37 -3.67
N ALA A 55 -9.29 1.76 -4.85
CA ALA A 55 -8.87 2.35 -6.13
C ALA A 55 -9.59 3.68 -6.42
N TYR A 56 -10.91 3.76 -6.16
CA TYR A 56 -11.62 5.04 -6.26
C TYR A 56 -11.04 6.10 -5.34
N ARG A 57 -10.67 5.73 -4.10
CA ARG A 57 -10.05 6.65 -3.16
C ARG A 57 -8.67 7.12 -3.63
N HIS A 58 -7.87 6.22 -4.18
CA HIS A 58 -6.56 6.54 -4.77
C HIS A 58 -6.68 7.54 -5.93
N VAL A 59 -7.66 7.33 -6.82
CA VAL A 59 -7.97 8.27 -7.91
C VAL A 59 -8.40 9.65 -7.38
N GLU A 60 -9.26 9.68 -6.35
CA GLU A 60 -9.67 10.94 -5.69
C GLU A 60 -8.48 11.71 -5.09
N THR A 61 -7.47 11.01 -4.59
CA THR A 61 -6.27 11.61 -4.01
C THR A 61 -5.10 11.74 -5.00
N HIS A 62 -5.33 11.45 -6.27
CA HIS A 62 -4.35 11.56 -7.37
C HIS A 62 -3.09 10.73 -7.15
N VAL A 63 -3.27 9.50 -6.66
CA VAL A 63 -2.17 8.53 -6.58
C VAL A 63 -1.73 8.18 -8.00
N THR A 64 -0.41 8.08 -8.20
CA THR A 64 0.22 7.71 -9.47
C THR A 64 1.02 6.40 -9.35
N PRO A 65 1.25 5.68 -10.47
CA PRO A 65 2.04 4.44 -10.47
C PRO A 65 3.44 4.59 -9.86
N GLU A 66 4.08 5.75 -10.02
CA GLU A 66 5.43 6.03 -9.52
C GLU A 66 5.52 6.09 -7.99
N GLN A 67 4.39 6.20 -7.30
CA GLN A 67 4.35 6.27 -5.84
C GLN A 67 4.29 4.90 -5.18
N TYR A 68 3.91 3.85 -5.91
CA TYR A 68 3.87 2.48 -5.39
C TYR A 68 5.25 1.97 -4.95
N PRO A 69 6.34 2.14 -5.71
CA PRO A 69 7.68 1.78 -5.25
C PRO A 69 8.03 2.42 -3.90
N ILE A 70 7.70 3.70 -3.71
CA ILE A 70 8.01 4.46 -2.49
C ILE A 70 7.29 3.89 -1.27
N VAL A 71 6.00 3.58 -1.43
CA VAL A 71 5.19 2.94 -0.39
C VAL A 71 5.71 1.54 -0.07
N GLY A 72 6.07 0.76 -1.09
CA GLY A 72 6.60 -0.59 -0.96
C GLY A 72 7.93 -0.63 -0.21
N GLU A 73 8.89 0.22 -0.58
CA GLU A 73 10.19 0.32 0.09
C GLU A 73 10.03 0.72 1.56
N SER A 74 9.21 1.73 1.83
CA SER A 74 8.95 2.21 3.19
C SER A 74 8.26 1.16 4.07
N LEU A 75 7.41 0.32 3.47
CA LEU A 75 6.77 -0.80 4.14
C LEU A 75 7.78 -1.89 4.49
N LEU A 76 8.56 -2.34 3.50
CA LEU A 76 9.54 -3.41 3.69
C LEU A 76 10.62 -3.01 4.71
N GLN A 77 11.07 -1.75 4.68
CA GLN A 77 12.00 -1.23 5.68
C GLN A 77 11.38 -1.24 7.09
N ALA A 78 10.13 -0.79 7.23
CA ALA A 78 9.44 -0.82 8.52
C ALA A 78 9.23 -2.25 9.04
N MET A 79 9.02 -3.22 8.15
CA MET A 79 8.91 -4.64 8.52
C MET A 79 10.24 -5.19 9.04
N GLN A 80 11.36 -4.84 8.41
CA GLN A 80 12.70 -5.20 8.91
C GLN A 80 12.96 -4.60 10.30
N ASP A 81 12.60 -3.33 10.51
CA ASP A 81 12.79 -2.67 11.80
C ASP A 81 11.99 -3.37 12.92
N VAL A 82 10.74 -3.76 12.66
CA VAL A 82 9.84 -4.36 13.64
C VAL A 82 10.13 -5.84 13.91
N LEU A 83 10.43 -6.61 12.86
CA LEU A 83 10.63 -8.06 12.96
C LEU A 83 12.09 -8.42 13.26
N SER A 84 13.02 -7.50 13.03
CA SER A 84 14.44 -7.58 13.37
C SER A 84 15.04 -8.97 13.03
N GLU A 85 15.30 -9.81 14.03
CA GLU A 85 15.93 -11.13 13.88
C GLU A 85 15.01 -12.23 13.32
N ALA A 86 13.69 -12.00 13.29
CA ALA A 86 12.70 -12.98 12.80
C ALA A 86 12.47 -12.90 11.28
N VAL A 87 13.01 -11.88 10.62
CA VAL A 87 12.86 -11.67 9.18
C VAL A 87 14.07 -12.25 8.45
N THR A 88 13.84 -13.31 7.67
CA THR A 88 14.84 -13.86 6.74
C THR A 88 14.75 -13.15 5.38
N GLU A 89 15.82 -13.24 4.58
CA GLU A 89 15.82 -12.73 3.21
C GLU A 89 14.67 -13.33 2.36
N GLU A 90 14.38 -14.61 2.56
CA GLU A 90 13.28 -15.32 1.91
C GLU A 90 11.91 -14.72 2.28
N ILE A 91 11.69 -14.42 3.56
CA ILE A 91 10.46 -13.78 4.01
C ILE A 91 10.33 -12.38 3.38
N MET A 92 11.41 -11.59 3.36
CA MET A 92 11.37 -10.26 2.73
C MET A 92 11.10 -10.32 1.23
N ALA A 93 11.67 -11.31 0.54
CA ALA A 93 11.43 -11.53 -0.89
C ALA A 93 9.95 -11.86 -1.16
N ALA A 94 9.35 -12.76 -0.36
CA ALA A 94 7.94 -13.11 -0.48
C ALA A 94 7.01 -11.92 -0.24
N TRP A 95 7.29 -11.09 0.78
CA TRP A 95 6.51 -9.87 1.02
C TRP A 95 6.67 -8.84 -0.09
N LYS A 96 7.86 -8.69 -0.65
CA LYS A 96 8.11 -7.81 -1.80
C LYS A 96 7.30 -8.26 -3.01
N GLU A 97 7.32 -9.54 -3.32
CA GLU A 97 6.56 -10.10 -4.44
C GLU A 97 5.04 -9.92 -4.24
N ALA A 98 4.54 -10.25 -3.04
CA ALA A 98 3.13 -10.05 -2.70
C ALA A 98 2.71 -8.57 -2.83
N TYR A 99 3.54 -7.64 -2.37
CA TYR A 99 3.31 -6.21 -2.54
C TYR A 99 3.27 -5.81 -4.01
N GLN A 100 4.20 -6.29 -4.84
CA GLN A 100 4.25 -5.96 -6.26
C GLN A 100 3.00 -6.46 -7.01
N ILE A 101 2.53 -7.67 -6.70
CA ILE A 101 1.29 -8.22 -7.28
C ILE A 101 0.11 -7.33 -6.91
N LEU A 102 -0.03 -6.97 -5.63
CA LEU A 102 -1.11 -6.10 -5.16
C LEU A 102 -1.04 -4.70 -5.79
N ALA A 103 0.16 -4.11 -5.86
CA ALA A 103 0.39 -2.82 -6.49
C ALA A 103 -0.07 -2.83 -7.96
N GLN A 104 0.25 -3.91 -8.69
CA GLN A 104 -0.14 -4.04 -10.09
C GLN A 104 -1.66 -4.14 -10.28
N VAL A 105 -2.37 -4.82 -9.37
CA VAL A 105 -3.84 -4.88 -9.34
C VAL A 105 -4.44 -3.48 -9.17
N PHE A 106 -3.92 -2.71 -8.22
CA PHE A 106 -4.40 -1.34 -7.99
C PHE A 106 -4.10 -0.40 -9.15
N ILE A 107 -2.87 -0.41 -9.68
CA ILE A 107 -2.47 0.40 -10.82
C ILE A 107 -3.40 0.16 -12.03
N GLN A 108 -3.65 -1.10 -12.37
CA GLN A 108 -4.56 -1.44 -13.48
C GLN A 108 -5.99 -0.97 -13.21
N ARG A 109 -6.47 -1.12 -11.97
CA ARG A 109 -7.82 -0.71 -11.63
C ARG A 109 -7.98 0.81 -11.66
N GLU A 110 -6.99 1.54 -11.15
CA GLU A 110 -6.95 3.00 -11.17
C GLU A 110 -6.90 3.54 -12.59
N GLU A 111 -6.07 2.95 -13.46
CA GLU A 111 -6.01 3.30 -14.88
C GLU A 111 -7.38 3.14 -15.57
N GLN A 112 -8.10 2.04 -15.29
CA GLN A 112 -9.46 1.86 -15.78
C GLN A 112 -10.40 2.96 -15.28
N ILE A 113 -10.35 3.32 -14.00
CA ILE A 113 -11.20 4.37 -13.43
C ILE A 113 -10.86 5.74 -14.05
N TYR A 114 -9.58 6.05 -14.25
CA TYR A 114 -9.15 7.27 -14.95
C TYR A 114 -9.69 7.31 -16.39
N SER A 115 -9.62 6.19 -17.12
CA SER A 115 -10.11 6.08 -18.50
C SER A 115 -11.64 6.17 -18.65
N GLN A 116 -12.40 5.97 -17.57
CA GLN A 116 -13.86 6.08 -17.59
C GLN A 116 -14.37 7.48 -17.21
N LYS A 117 -13.52 8.30 -16.59
CA LYS A 117 -13.87 9.67 -16.17
C LYS A 117 -13.62 10.71 -17.26
N PHE A 118 -13.03 10.32 -18.38
CA PHE A 118 -12.73 11.14 -19.56
C PHE A 118 -13.15 10.42 -20.84
#